data_AF-A0A7J8PNJ7-F1
#
_entry.id   AF-A0A7J8PNJ7-F1
#
_cell.length_a   1.000
_cell.length_b   1.000
_cell.length_c   1.000
_cell.angle_alpha   90.00
_cell.angle_beta   90.00
_cell.angle_gamma   90.00
#
_symmetry.space_group_name_H-M   'P 1'
#
loop_
_entity.id
_entity.type
_entity.pdbx_description
1 polymer ?
#
loop_
_entity_poly.entity_id
_entity_poly.type
_entity_poly.pdbx_seq_one_letter_code
_entity_poly.pdbx_strand_id
1 'polypeptide(L)'
;MRKVSPGASHKDLWLTVREGSLPDVDSVLALLKKAGGNINSRNSFGLTPLHIATWRNNIPVIRRLLAAGADPDARDGESGWSSLHRALHFGHLAVASVLLQSGASITLEDSKCRTPVDLLSGPVLQVFESAQDSATEVFSWGSGVNYQLGTGNAHIQKLPCKLDSFHGSKIKLVSAAKFHSIAVTARGEVYTWGFGRGGRLGHPDFDIHSGQAAVITPRQVTSGLGAHRVKAIAAAKHHTILLTRNVDVTFLYCAEGQLGYTSVDTQPTPRRVSSLRSRIVAVAAANKHTAVVSASGEVFTWGCNREGQLGYGTSNSASNYTPRIVEYLKSKVFVGVATAKYHTIVLGADGEVNILASLIIKFINL
;
A
#
# COMPACT_ATOMS: atom_id res chain seq x y z
N MET A 1 67.34 -19.45 -26.78
CA MET A 1 66.44 -19.59 -25.61
C MET A 1 65.55 -18.36 -25.49
N ARG A 2 64.25 -18.48 -25.80
CA ARG A 2 63.21 -17.61 -25.23
C ARG A 2 62.04 -18.52 -24.90
N LYS A 3 61.76 -18.65 -23.61
CA LYS A 3 60.83 -19.61 -23.02
C LYS A 3 59.42 -19.37 -23.57
N VAL A 4 58.81 -20.43 -24.07
CA VAL A 4 57.35 -20.56 -24.17
C VAL A 4 56.85 -20.69 -22.73
N SER A 5 56.06 -19.72 -22.27
CA SER A 5 55.35 -19.81 -20.98
C SER A 5 54.00 -20.48 -21.23
N PRO A 6 53.63 -21.54 -20.48
CA PRO A 6 52.38 -22.27 -20.66
C PRO A 6 51.19 -21.45 -20.13
N GLY A 7 50.04 -21.60 -20.78
CA GLY A 7 48.85 -20.76 -20.63
C GLY A 7 48.34 -20.58 -19.20
N ALA A 8 48.33 -19.33 -18.75
CA ALA A 8 47.33 -18.87 -17.80
C ALA A 8 46.07 -18.58 -18.61
N SER A 9 45.04 -19.42 -18.45
CA SER A 9 43.69 -19.10 -18.94
C SER A 9 43.27 -17.80 -18.26
N HIS A 10 43.36 -16.68 -18.97
CA HIS A 10 42.81 -15.42 -18.50
C HIS A 10 41.29 -15.61 -18.44
N LYS A 11 40.77 -15.85 -17.23
CA LYS A 11 39.34 -15.96 -17.02
C LYS A 11 38.68 -14.68 -17.51
N ASP A 12 37.77 -14.86 -18.46
CA ASP A 12 37.01 -13.79 -19.07
C ASP A 12 36.14 -13.08 -18.02
N LEU A 13 35.99 -11.74 -18.11
CA LEU A 13 35.26 -10.95 -17.11
C LEU A 13 33.79 -11.41 -17.00
N TRP A 14 33.14 -11.69 -18.14
CA TRP A 14 31.77 -12.19 -18.14
C TRP A 14 31.67 -13.59 -17.53
N LEU A 15 32.65 -14.48 -17.78
CA LEU A 15 32.70 -15.81 -17.17
C LEU A 15 32.84 -15.71 -15.65
N THR A 16 33.75 -14.85 -15.20
CA THR A 16 34.04 -14.66 -13.77
C THR A 16 32.86 -14.04 -13.02
N VAL A 17 32.20 -13.05 -13.63
CA VAL A 17 30.95 -12.46 -13.08
C VAL A 17 29.82 -13.48 -13.05
N ARG A 18 29.74 -14.38 -14.05
CA ARG A 18 28.74 -15.46 -14.09
C ARG A 18 28.97 -16.51 -13.01
N GLU A 19 30.23 -16.84 -12.71
CA GLU A 19 30.63 -17.75 -11.64
C GLU A 19 30.43 -17.12 -10.24
N GLY A 20 30.55 -15.80 -10.12
CA GLY A 20 30.24 -15.05 -8.90
C GLY A 20 31.33 -15.09 -7.82
N SER A 21 32.52 -15.59 -8.13
CA SER A 21 33.69 -15.61 -7.23
C SER A 21 34.26 -14.20 -7.06
N LEU A 22 34.07 -13.60 -5.88
CA LEU A 22 34.55 -12.23 -5.60
C LEU A 22 36.08 -12.05 -5.76
N PRO A 23 36.94 -12.96 -5.26
CA PRO A 23 38.38 -12.83 -5.46
C PRO A 23 38.79 -12.87 -6.93
N ASP A 24 38.12 -13.69 -7.74
CA ASP A 24 38.39 -13.77 -9.17
C ASP A 24 37.91 -12.49 -9.86
N VAL A 25 36.73 -11.97 -9.51
CA VAL A 25 36.21 -10.70 -10.04
C VAL A 25 37.17 -9.56 -9.73
N ASP A 26 37.67 -9.45 -8.49
CA ASP A 26 38.64 -8.42 -8.11
C ASP A 26 39.94 -8.54 -8.90
N SER A 27 40.44 -9.77 -9.06
CA SER A 27 41.66 -10.05 -9.82
C SER A 27 41.52 -9.63 -11.28
N VAL A 28 40.39 -9.98 -11.92
CA VAL A 28 40.12 -9.61 -13.32
C VAL A 28 39.90 -8.10 -13.46
N LEU A 29 39.21 -7.45 -12.53
CA LEU A 29 39.02 -5.99 -12.55
C LEU A 29 40.35 -5.23 -12.37
N ALA A 30 41.26 -5.71 -11.52
CA ALA A 30 42.58 -5.14 -11.36
C ALA A 30 43.43 -5.26 -12.63
N LEU A 31 43.37 -6.42 -13.30
CA LEU A 31 44.03 -6.63 -14.59
C LEU A 31 43.43 -5.74 -15.68
N LEU A 32 42.09 -5.63 -15.75
CA LEU A 32 41.38 -4.79 -16.69
C LEU A 32 41.80 -3.32 -16.54
N LYS A 33 41.87 -2.81 -15.31
CA LYS A 33 42.33 -1.45 -15.01
C LYS A 33 43.78 -1.24 -15.44
N LYS A 34 44.67 -2.20 -15.19
CA LYS A 34 46.08 -2.11 -15.59
C LYS A 34 46.26 -2.12 -17.10
N ALA A 35 45.41 -2.87 -17.81
CA ALA A 35 45.41 -2.95 -19.27
C ALA A 35 44.65 -1.80 -19.97
N GLY A 36 44.00 -0.90 -19.21
CA GLY A 36 43.15 0.15 -19.78
C GLY A 36 41.89 -0.38 -20.47
N GLY A 37 41.41 -1.57 -20.07
CA GLY A 37 40.24 -2.20 -20.66
C GLY A 37 38.92 -1.52 -20.26
N ASN A 38 37.91 -1.64 -21.11
CA ASN A 38 36.60 -1.04 -20.88
C ASN A 38 35.67 -2.00 -20.11
N ILE A 39 35.31 -1.63 -18.87
CA ILE A 39 34.42 -2.42 -18.00
C ILE A 39 32.99 -2.54 -18.57
N ASN A 40 32.59 -1.60 -19.42
CA ASN A 40 31.29 -1.54 -20.09
C ASN A 40 31.30 -2.21 -21.47
N SER A 41 32.35 -2.98 -21.78
CA SER A 41 32.38 -3.79 -23.01
C SER A 41 31.15 -4.70 -23.06
N ARG A 42 30.56 -4.79 -24.26
CA ARG A 42 29.37 -5.62 -24.51
C ARG A 42 29.77 -6.95 -25.13
N ASN A 43 29.17 -8.04 -24.68
CA ASN A 43 29.32 -9.34 -25.31
C ASN A 43 28.49 -9.45 -26.62
N SER A 44 28.47 -10.62 -27.25
CA SER A 44 27.72 -10.89 -28.50
C SER A 44 26.20 -10.65 -28.41
N PHE A 45 25.64 -10.59 -27.20
CA PHE A 45 24.23 -10.29 -26.94
C PHE A 45 24.01 -8.81 -26.56
N GLY A 46 25.03 -7.97 -26.67
CA GLY A 46 24.96 -6.57 -26.25
C GLY A 46 24.97 -6.37 -24.72
N LEU A 47 25.31 -7.39 -23.92
CA LEU A 47 25.26 -7.33 -22.46
C LEU A 47 26.60 -6.90 -21.85
N THR A 48 26.55 -5.98 -20.89
CA THR A 48 27.67 -5.64 -20.02
C THR A 48 27.81 -6.67 -18.88
N PRO A 49 28.96 -6.72 -18.19
CA PRO A 49 29.09 -7.53 -16.98
C PRO A 49 28.04 -7.20 -15.91
N LEU A 50 27.63 -5.93 -15.79
CA LEU A 50 26.62 -5.49 -14.83
C LEU A 50 25.24 -6.10 -15.11
N HIS A 51 24.86 -6.28 -16.39
CA HIS A 51 23.62 -6.98 -16.74
C HIS A 51 23.62 -8.44 -16.28
N ILE A 52 24.75 -9.14 -16.45
CA ILE A 52 24.88 -10.54 -16.02
C ILE A 52 24.78 -10.65 -14.50
N ALA A 53 25.49 -9.79 -13.78
CA ALA A 53 25.46 -9.76 -12.32
C ALA A 53 24.05 -9.47 -11.78
N THR A 54 23.34 -8.54 -12.42
CA THR A 54 21.94 -8.17 -12.11
C THR A 54 20.98 -9.33 -12.33
N TRP A 55 21.11 -10.05 -13.45
CA TRP A 55 20.29 -11.22 -13.74
C TRP A 55 20.50 -12.34 -12.71
N ARG A 56 21.74 -12.51 -12.23
CA ARG A 56 22.09 -13.48 -11.19
C ARG A 56 21.72 -13.02 -9.77
N ASN A 57 21.19 -11.81 -9.60
CA ASN A 57 20.87 -11.20 -8.30
C ASN A 57 22.07 -11.16 -7.32
N ASN A 58 23.30 -10.99 -7.84
CA ASN A 58 24.52 -11.06 -7.03
C ASN A 58 24.99 -9.66 -6.58
N ILE A 59 24.42 -9.18 -5.47
CA ILE A 59 24.68 -7.83 -4.91
C ILE A 59 26.18 -7.57 -4.67
N PRO A 60 26.96 -8.48 -4.05
CA PRO A 60 28.39 -8.26 -3.86
C PRO A 60 29.15 -7.98 -5.16
N VAL A 61 28.91 -8.77 -6.21
CA VAL A 61 29.56 -8.56 -7.52
C VAL A 61 29.09 -7.25 -8.17
N ILE A 62 27.80 -6.94 -8.08
CA ILE A 62 27.23 -5.68 -8.59
C ILE A 62 27.91 -4.46 -7.94
N ARG A 63 28.09 -4.48 -6.61
CA ARG A 63 28.79 -3.40 -5.90
C ARG A 63 30.24 -3.26 -6.36
N ARG A 64 30.94 -4.37 -6.63
CA ARG A 64 32.32 -4.33 -7.15
C ARG A 64 32.40 -3.75 -8.56
N LEU A 65 31.48 -4.14 -9.44
CA LEU A 65 31.41 -3.61 -10.80
C LEU A 65 31.11 -2.11 -10.81
N LEU A 66 30.13 -1.65 -10.02
CA LEU A 66 29.78 -0.24 -9.90
C LEU A 66 30.92 0.59 -9.30
N ALA A 67 31.60 0.08 -8.26
CA ALA A 67 32.79 0.73 -7.69
C ALA A 67 33.96 0.80 -8.66
N ALA A 68 34.03 -0.11 -9.63
CA ALA A 68 35.02 -0.12 -10.70
C ALA A 68 34.61 0.74 -11.92
N GLY A 69 33.49 1.47 -11.84
CA GLY A 69 33.03 2.39 -12.89
C GLY A 69 32.11 1.76 -13.95
N ALA A 70 31.46 0.63 -13.63
CA ALA A 70 30.40 0.12 -14.50
C ALA A 70 29.25 1.13 -14.61
N ASP A 71 28.82 1.39 -15.83
CA ASP A 71 27.72 2.32 -16.13
C ASP A 71 26.38 1.63 -15.83
N PRO A 72 25.61 2.10 -14.82
CA PRO A 72 24.32 1.51 -14.48
C PRO A 72 23.24 1.74 -15.57
N ASP A 73 23.43 2.74 -16.42
CA ASP A 73 22.50 3.12 -17.50
C ASP A 73 22.90 2.54 -18.86
N ALA A 74 23.96 1.75 -18.91
CA ALA A 74 24.34 1.02 -20.11
C ALA A 74 23.18 0.15 -20.60
N ARG A 75 22.75 0.36 -21.85
CA ARG A 75 21.64 -0.37 -22.47
C ARG A 75 22.10 -1.67 -23.12
N ASP A 76 21.33 -2.73 -22.96
CA ASP A 76 21.53 -3.98 -23.68
C ASP A 76 21.14 -3.88 -25.16
N GLY A 77 21.62 -4.84 -25.96
CA GLY A 77 21.41 -4.84 -27.41
C GLY A 77 20.06 -5.40 -27.86
N GLU A 78 19.31 -6.04 -26.98
CA GLU A 78 18.08 -6.74 -27.33
C GLU A 78 16.85 -5.87 -27.09
N SER A 79 16.65 -5.43 -25.84
CA SER A 79 15.46 -4.68 -25.42
C SER A 79 15.76 -3.20 -25.18
N GLY A 80 17.03 -2.81 -25.26
CA GLY A 80 17.49 -1.49 -24.83
C GLY A 80 17.39 -1.31 -23.32
N TRP A 81 17.39 -2.41 -22.56
CA TRP A 81 17.23 -2.41 -21.10
C TRP A 81 18.54 -2.06 -20.41
N SER A 82 18.45 -1.22 -19.38
CA SER A 82 19.51 -1.06 -18.39
C SER A 82 19.46 -2.14 -17.32
N SER A 83 20.46 -2.17 -16.44
CA SER A 83 20.44 -3.06 -15.27
C SER A 83 19.23 -2.79 -14.36
N LEU A 84 18.77 -1.54 -14.24
CA LEU A 84 17.61 -1.21 -13.41
C LEU A 84 16.30 -1.78 -13.98
N HIS A 85 16.10 -1.73 -15.30
CA HIS A 85 14.96 -2.38 -15.96
C HIS A 85 14.88 -3.87 -15.60
N ARG A 86 16.02 -4.55 -15.72
CA ARG A 86 16.11 -6.00 -15.46
C ARG A 86 15.86 -6.31 -13.98
N ALA A 87 16.41 -5.50 -13.07
CA ALA A 87 16.20 -5.66 -11.63
C ALA A 87 14.72 -5.52 -11.26
N LEU A 88 14.02 -4.51 -11.79
CA LEU A 88 12.61 -4.28 -11.49
C LEU A 88 11.69 -5.31 -12.17
N HIS A 89 12.01 -5.73 -13.39
CA HIS A 89 11.27 -6.76 -14.12
C HIS A 89 11.25 -8.11 -13.40
N PHE A 90 12.38 -8.50 -12.80
CA PHE A 90 12.51 -9.75 -12.03
C PHE A 90 12.25 -9.57 -10.52
N GLY A 91 11.84 -8.38 -10.06
CA GLY A 91 11.57 -8.13 -8.64
C GLY A 91 12.81 -8.13 -7.72
N HIS A 92 14.02 -7.97 -8.27
CA HIS A 92 15.28 -7.90 -7.52
C HIS A 92 15.45 -6.52 -6.85
N LEU A 93 14.59 -6.18 -5.90
CA LEU A 93 14.52 -4.81 -5.34
C LEU A 93 15.77 -4.39 -4.58
N ALA A 94 16.45 -5.32 -3.91
CA ALA A 94 17.73 -5.02 -3.26
C ALA A 94 18.82 -4.63 -4.28
N VAL A 95 18.83 -5.25 -5.46
CA VAL A 95 19.70 -4.85 -6.57
C VAL A 95 19.27 -3.50 -7.14
N ALA A 96 17.97 -3.29 -7.35
CA ALA A 96 17.44 -2.00 -7.82
C ALA A 96 17.84 -0.85 -6.88
N SER A 97 17.79 -1.07 -5.57
CA SER A 97 18.25 -0.10 -4.57
C SER A 97 19.74 0.24 -4.73
N VAL A 98 20.60 -0.75 -4.93
CA VAL A 98 22.05 -0.53 -5.15
C VAL A 98 22.33 0.21 -6.45
N LEU A 99 21.61 -0.11 -7.52
CA LEU A 99 21.73 0.56 -8.81
C LEU A 99 21.31 2.03 -8.70
N LEU A 100 20.17 2.33 -8.07
CA LEU A 100 19.70 3.70 -7.83
C LEU A 100 20.68 4.50 -6.96
N GLN A 101 21.22 3.90 -5.90
CA GLN A 101 22.28 4.52 -5.07
C GLN A 101 23.54 4.83 -5.87
N SER A 102 23.77 4.11 -6.96
CA SER A 102 24.93 4.28 -7.84
C SER A 102 24.61 5.12 -9.09
N GLY A 103 23.47 5.83 -9.09
CA GLY A 103 23.12 6.80 -10.13
C GLY A 103 22.31 6.25 -11.31
N ALA A 104 21.77 5.03 -11.22
CA ALA A 104 20.90 4.49 -12.27
C ALA A 104 19.67 5.40 -12.49
N SER A 105 19.37 5.72 -13.74
CA SER A 105 18.23 6.55 -14.09
C SER A 105 16.92 5.77 -14.04
N ILE A 106 15.96 6.30 -13.28
CA ILE A 106 14.59 5.79 -13.20
C ILE A 106 13.72 6.23 -14.39
N THR A 107 14.20 7.17 -15.21
CA THR A 107 13.47 7.72 -16.35
C THR A 107 14.05 7.29 -17.70
N LEU A 108 15.06 6.41 -17.69
CA LEU A 108 15.70 5.94 -18.92
C LEU A 108 14.72 5.03 -19.69
N GLU A 109 14.39 5.39 -20.92
CA GLU A 109 13.44 4.61 -21.71
C GLU A 109 14.11 3.43 -22.45
N ASP A 110 13.43 2.28 -22.47
CA ASP A 110 13.78 1.13 -23.28
C ASP A 110 13.42 1.30 -24.76
N SER A 111 13.69 0.28 -25.60
CA SER A 111 13.37 0.32 -27.04
C SER A 111 11.86 0.35 -27.34
N LYS A 112 11.00 0.21 -26.32
CA LYS A 112 9.54 0.30 -26.40
C LYS A 112 8.99 1.52 -25.64
N CYS A 113 9.83 2.51 -25.36
CA CYS A 113 9.49 3.73 -24.63
C CYS A 113 8.95 3.49 -23.20
N ARG A 114 9.37 2.39 -22.56
CA ARG A 114 9.01 2.10 -21.17
C ARG A 114 10.17 2.48 -20.27
N THR A 115 9.86 3.03 -19.10
CA THR A 115 10.82 3.28 -18.03
C THR A 115 11.03 2.00 -17.19
N PRO A 116 12.07 1.92 -16.34
CA PRO A 116 12.27 0.79 -15.45
C PRO A 116 11.06 0.51 -14.55
N VAL A 117 10.36 1.54 -14.09
CA VAL A 117 9.21 1.42 -13.19
C VAL A 117 8.00 0.77 -13.88
N ASP A 118 7.84 1.00 -15.19
CA ASP A 118 6.76 0.38 -15.98
C ASP A 118 6.89 -1.15 -16.07
N LEU A 119 8.08 -1.68 -15.79
CA LEU A 119 8.37 -3.12 -15.79
C LEU A 119 8.20 -3.77 -14.42
N LEU A 120 7.89 -3.01 -13.37
CA LEU A 120 7.74 -3.53 -12.02
C LEU A 120 6.58 -4.53 -11.97
N SER A 121 6.92 -5.82 -11.92
CA SER A 121 5.95 -6.92 -11.85
C SER A 121 5.56 -7.22 -10.40
N GLY A 122 4.85 -6.29 -9.74
CA GLY A 122 4.26 -6.57 -8.43
C GLY A 122 3.94 -5.33 -7.58
N PRO A 123 3.11 -5.45 -6.54
CA PRO A 123 2.88 -4.36 -5.59
C PRO A 123 4.16 -4.03 -4.82
N VAL A 124 4.55 -2.75 -4.81
CA VAL A 124 5.73 -2.20 -4.07
C VAL A 124 5.70 -2.50 -2.56
N LEU A 125 4.57 -3.00 -2.03
CA LEU A 125 4.31 -3.24 -0.62
C LEU A 125 5.05 -4.43 0.02
N GLN A 126 5.65 -5.35 -0.74
CA GLN A 126 6.15 -6.62 -0.17
C GLN A 126 7.56 -6.63 0.42
N VAL A 127 8.33 -5.53 0.40
CA VAL A 127 9.79 -5.63 0.69
C VAL A 127 10.31 -4.70 1.80
N PHE A 128 9.44 -3.93 2.44
CA PHE A 128 9.84 -3.11 3.60
C PHE A 128 9.14 -3.55 4.89
N GLU A 129 9.44 -4.74 5.40
CA GLU A 129 9.07 -5.09 6.79
C GLU A 129 9.89 -4.31 7.85
N SER A 130 10.69 -3.32 7.46
CA SER A 130 11.43 -2.47 8.42
C SER A 130 11.70 -1.02 8.00
N ALA A 131 11.20 -0.51 6.86
CA ALA A 131 11.26 0.93 6.62
C ALA A 131 10.19 1.64 7.46
N GLN A 132 10.51 2.82 7.98
CA GLN A 132 9.56 3.65 8.73
C GLN A 132 8.30 3.86 7.89
N ASP A 133 7.28 3.08 8.27
CA ASP A 133 5.92 2.96 7.71
C ASP A 133 5.10 4.25 7.89
N SER A 134 5.78 5.40 7.94
CA SER A 134 5.23 6.68 8.30
C SER A 134 5.87 7.80 7.50
N ALA A 135 5.05 8.61 6.84
CA ALA A 135 5.46 9.79 6.10
C ALA A 135 5.45 11.03 7.00
N THR A 136 6.34 11.98 6.73
CA THR A 136 6.35 13.31 7.39
C THR A 136 5.54 14.34 6.62
N GLU A 137 5.11 14.01 5.41
CA GLU A 137 4.39 14.91 4.52
C GLU A 137 3.12 14.23 4.02
N VAL A 138 2.04 14.99 4.00
CA VAL A 138 0.74 14.55 3.46
C VAL A 138 0.33 15.57 2.41
N PHE A 139 -0.05 15.10 1.24
CA PHE A 139 -0.53 15.93 0.15
C PHE A 139 -1.98 15.58 -0.16
N SER A 140 -2.77 16.56 -0.58
CA SER A 140 -4.13 16.36 -1.07
C SER A 140 -4.39 17.20 -2.31
N TRP A 141 -5.27 16.71 -3.19
CA TRP A 141 -5.70 17.39 -4.40
C TRP A 141 -7.12 16.93 -4.78
N GLY A 142 -7.75 17.62 -5.73
CA GLY A 142 -9.10 17.35 -6.20
C GLY A 142 -10.12 18.38 -5.69
N SER A 143 -11.34 17.93 -5.39
CA SER A 143 -12.44 18.82 -4.98
C SER A 143 -12.39 19.12 -3.48
N GLY A 144 -12.31 20.41 -3.11
CA GLY A 144 -12.37 20.89 -1.73
C GLY A 144 -13.78 21.25 -1.23
N VAL A 145 -14.85 20.95 -1.97
CA VAL A 145 -16.22 21.46 -1.68
C VAL A 145 -16.70 21.20 -0.24
N ASN A 146 -16.24 20.13 0.40
CA ASN A 146 -16.58 19.77 1.78
C ASN A 146 -15.42 19.97 2.75
N TYR A 147 -14.40 20.75 2.37
CA TYR A 147 -13.13 20.91 3.07
C TYR A 147 -12.36 19.61 3.31
N GLN A 148 -12.69 18.54 2.58
CA GLN A 148 -12.10 17.21 2.75
C GLN A 148 -10.62 17.14 2.34
N LEU A 149 -10.10 18.19 1.70
CA LEU A 149 -8.68 18.32 1.37
C LEU A 149 -7.85 18.81 2.56
N GLY A 150 -8.43 19.58 3.50
CA GLY A 150 -7.71 20.03 4.69
C GLY A 150 -6.71 21.16 4.44
N THR A 151 -6.74 21.78 3.25
CA THR A 151 -5.80 22.82 2.81
C THR A 151 -6.23 24.25 3.20
N GLY A 152 -7.17 24.40 4.12
CA GLY A 152 -7.62 25.72 4.58
C GLY A 152 -8.72 26.36 3.73
N ASN A 153 -9.15 25.75 2.63
CA ASN A 153 -10.16 26.31 1.72
C ASN A 153 -11.02 25.23 1.04
N ALA A 154 -12.09 25.66 0.37
CA ALA A 154 -13.03 24.79 -0.34
C ALA A 154 -12.79 24.68 -1.86
N HIS A 155 -11.67 25.22 -2.35
CA HIS A 155 -11.40 25.28 -3.79
C HIS A 155 -10.99 23.93 -4.38
N ILE A 156 -11.06 23.83 -5.70
CA ILE A 156 -10.50 22.69 -6.44
C ILE A 156 -8.98 22.85 -6.48
N GLN A 157 -8.27 21.89 -5.91
CA GLN A 157 -6.81 21.80 -5.95
C GLN A 157 -6.40 20.96 -7.16
N LYS A 158 -5.92 21.62 -8.21
CA LYS A 158 -5.52 20.93 -9.47
C LYS A 158 -4.18 20.21 -9.36
N LEU A 159 -3.34 20.63 -8.42
CA LEU A 159 -2.03 20.05 -8.14
C LEU A 159 -1.97 19.57 -6.69
N PRO A 160 -1.10 18.58 -6.36
CA PRO A 160 -0.86 18.18 -4.98
C PRO A 160 -0.49 19.37 -4.10
N CYS A 161 -1.25 19.58 -3.04
CA CYS A 161 -1.03 20.64 -2.05
C CYS A 161 -0.67 19.99 -0.71
N LYS A 162 0.43 20.44 -0.10
CA LYS A 162 0.91 19.93 1.18
C LYS A 162 -0.02 20.36 2.31
N LEU A 163 -0.29 19.45 3.25
CA LEU A 163 -1.01 19.73 4.49
C LEU A 163 -0.01 20.11 5.59
N ASP A 164 0.09 21.40 5.87
CA ASP A 164 1.00 21.95 6.89
C ASP A 164 0.55 21.64 8.33
N SER A 165 -0.70 21.21 8.54
CA SER A 165 -1.21 20.87 9.89
C SER A 165 -0.51 19.68 10.56
N PHE A 166 0.33 18.94 9.84
CA PHE A 166 1.06 17.78 10.37
C PHE A 166 2.54 18.04 10.69
N HIS A 167 3.00 19.29 10.73
CA HIS A 167 4.41 19.59 11.04
C HIS A 167 4.90 18.87 12.32
N GLY A 168 6.00 18.12 12.18
CA GLY A 168 6.59 17.34 13.27
C GLY A 168 5.90 16.01 13.59
N SER A 169 4.77 15.71 12.96
CA SER A 169 4.05 14.44 13.11
C SER A 169 4.45 13.45 12.02
N LYS A 170 4.65 12.19 12.41
CA LYS A 170 4.83 11.07 11.48
C LYS A 170 3.46 10.44 11.21
N ILE A 171 2.97 10.46 9.98
CA ILE A 171 1.67 9.95 9.56
C ILE A 171 1.82 8.53 9.02
N LYS A 172 1.10 7.58 9.62
CA LYS A 172 1.14 6.15 9.26
C LYS A 172 0.00 5.74 8.33
N LEU A 173 -1.21 6.28 8.54
CA LEU A 173 -2.39 5.90 7.77
C LEU A 173 -3.12 7.16 7.29
N VAL A 174 -3.71 7.07 6.10
CA VAL A 174 -4.65 8.06 5.58
C VAL A 174 -5.85 7.34 4.96
N SER A 175 -7.02 7.95 5.04
CA SER A 175 -8.20 7.50 4.29
C SER A 175 -9.04 8.71 3.89
N ALA A 176 -9.53 8.70 2.65
CA ALA A 176 -10.32 9.77 2.08
C ALA A 176 -11.73 9.26 1.77
N ALA A 177 -12.75 10.03 2.15
CA ALA A 177 -14.15 9.75 1.89
C ALA A 177 -14.81 10.93 1.18
N LYS A 178 -16.08 10.76 0.78
CA LYS A 178 -16.81 11.77 0.00
C LYS A 178 -16.84 13.15 0.68
N PHE A 179 -16.98 13.19 2.01
CA PHE A 179 -17.23 14.41 2.77
C PHE A 179 -16.10 14.77 3.74
N HIS A 180 -15.18 13.85 4.00
CA HIS A 180 -14.16 14.00 5.03
C HIS A 180 -12.95 13.16 4.72
N SER A 181 -11.88 13.45 5.44
CA SER A 181 -10.65 12.69 5.40
C SER A 181 -10.14 12.46 6.82
N ILE A 182 -9.29 11.46 6.95
CA ILE A 182 -8.72 11.02 8.22
C ILE A 182 -7.25 10.68 8.02
N ALA A 183 -6.43 11.02 9.02
CA ALA A 183 -5.05 10.59 9.13
C ALA A 183 -4.79 10.01 10.53
N VAL A 184 -3.86 9.06 10.61
CA VAL A 184 -3.40 8.49 11.88
C VAL A 184 -1.90 8.62 11.99
N THR A 185 -1.41 9.15 13.10
CA THR A 185 0.02 9.29 13.36
C THR A 185 0.66 7.93 13.68
N ALA A 186 2.00 7.83 13.62
CA ALA A 186 2.74 6.65 14.07
C ALA A 186 2.50 6.33 15.56
N ARG A 187 2.11 7.32 16.35
CA ARG A 187 1.70 7.17 17.75
C ARG A 187 0.27 6.63 17.90
N GLY A 188 -0.51 6.59 16.81
CA GLY A 188 -1.90 6.13 16.79
C GLY A 188 -2.91 7.23 17.13
N GLU A 189 -2.53 8.50 17.02
CA GLU A 189 -3.42 9.66 17.20
C GLU A 189 -4.22 9.89 15.93
N VAL A 190 -5.50 10.23 16.07
CA VAL A 190 -6.43 10.38 14.96
C VAL A 190 -6.65 11.86 14.67
N TYR A 191 -6.54 12.24 13.40
CA TYR A 191 -6.89 13.56 12.89
C TYR A 191 -7.99 13.42 11.84
N THR A 192 -9.01 14.25 11.91
CA THR A 192 -10.14 14.25 10.97
C THR A 192 -10.45 15.66 10.52
N TRP A 193 -10.90 15.80 9.28
CA TRP A 193 -11.30 17.09 8.71
C TRP A 193 -12.31 16.91 7.58
N GLY A 194 -13.00 18.00 7.23
CA GLY A 194 -14.07 18.05 6.25
C GLY A 194 -15.43 18.35 6.87
N PHE A 195 -16.50 17.85 6.25
CA PHE A 195 -17.87 18.16 6.63
C PHE A 195 -18.39 17.18 7.70
N GLY A 196 -18.72 17.70 8.88
CA GLY A 196 -18.88 16.90 10.10
C GLY A 196 -20.24 16.27 10.36
N ARG A 197 -21.26 16.53 9.52
CA ARG A 197 -22.65 16.18 9.80
C ARG A 197 -22.86 14.78 10.40
N GLY A 198 -23.56 14.79 11.52
CA GLY A 198 -23.88 13.77 12.50
C GLY A 198 -22.71 13.12 13.27
N GLY A 199 -21.48 13.58 13.10
CA GLY A 199 -20.36 13.22 13.99
C GLY A 199 -19.24 12.43 13.32
N ARG A 200 -19.13 12.44 11.99
CA ARG A 200 -18.18 11.55 11.25
C ARG A 200 -16.71 11.83 11.49
N LEU A 201 -16.47 12.99 12.08
CA LEU A 201 -15.17 13.48 12.48
C LEU A 201 -14.86 13.14 13.95
N GLY A 202 -15.85 12.79 14.78
CA GLY A 202 -15.59 12.49 16.18
C GLY A 202 -15.36 13.70 17.08
N HIS A 203 -15.69 14.91 16.62
CA HIS A 203 -15.62 16.12 17.41
C HIS A 203 -16.98 16.39 18.08
N PRO A 204 -17.01 16.62 19.42
CA PRO A 204 -18.23 16.80 20.19
C PRO A 204 -18.92 18.15 19.96
N ASP A 205 -18.24 19.10 19.29
CA ASP A 205 -18.78 20.43 19.02
C ASP A 205 -20.07 20.33 18.19
N PHE A 206 -21.15 20.93 18.72
CA PHE A 206 -22.47 20.86 18.10
C PHE A 206 -22.46 21.33 16.65
N ASP A 207 -21.83 22.48 16.37
CA ASP A 207 -21.80 23.04 15.02
C ASP A 207 -21.11 22.11 14.01
N ILE A 208 -20.13 21.33 14.47
CA ILE A 208 -19.42 20.37 13.61
C ILE A 208 -20.30 19.17 13.34
N HIS A 209 -20.88 18.56 14.38
CA HIS A 209 -21.68 17.36 14.20
C HIS A 209 -23.11 17.66 13.74
N SER A 210 -23.64 18.88 13.80
CA SER A 210 -24.88 19.28 13.12
C SER A 210 -24.64 19.47 11.61
N GLY A 211 -23.38 19.76 11.22
CA GLY A 211 -23.01 20.13 9.86
C GLY A 211 -23.22 21.61 9.57
N GLN A 212 -23.35 22.46 10.58
CA GLN A 212 -23.33 23.91 10.43
C GLN A 212 -21.92 24.43 10.16
N ALA A 213 -20.90 23.75 10.69
CA ALA A 213 -19.49 24.04 10.47
C ALA A 213 -18.73 22.82 9.92
N ALA A 214 -17.72 23.11 9.11
CA ALA A 214 -16.73 22.13 8.67
C ALA A 214 -15.45 22.27 9.50
N VAL A 215 -14.70 21.18 9.60
CA VAL A 215 -13.33 21.21 10.09
C VAL A 215 -12.42 21.44 8.89
N ILE A 216 -11.91 22.66 8.75
CA ILE A 216 -11.27 23.15 7.52
C ILE A 216 -9.86 22.60 7.33
N THR A 217 -9.15 22.34 8.44
CA THR A 217 -7.80 21.78 8.49
C THR A 217 -7.76 20.57 9.44
N PRO A 218 -6.82 19.61 9.27
CA PRO A 218 -6.70 18.45 10.14
C PRO A 218 -6.77 18.80 11.64
N ARG A 219 -7.79 18.27 12.32
CA ARG A 219 -8.01 18.46 13.76
C ARG A 219 -7.90 17.13 14.49
N GLN A 220 -7.16 17.11 15.59
CA GLN A 220 -7.04 15.91 16.42
C GLN A 220 -8.37 15.54 17.09
N VAL A 221 -8.71 14.25 17.06
CA VAL A 221 -9.85 13.69 17.79
C VAL A 221 -9.40 13.33 19.20
N THR A 222 -9.78 14.15 20.18
CA THR A 222 -9.36 14.00 21.58
C THR A 222 -10.43 13.37 22.47
N SER A 223 -11.71 13.54 22.12
CA SER A 223 -12.85 13.01 22.87
C SER A 223 -13.22 11.59 22.44
N GLY A 224 -13.66 10.74 23.37
CA GLY A 224 -14.18 9.38 23.09
C GLY A 224 -13.11 8.29 22.90
N LEU A 225 -11.92 8.61 22.39
CA LEU A 225 -10.83 7.63 22.22
C LEU A 225 -10.00 7.40 23.50
N GLY A 226 -9.89 8.40 24.37
CA GLY A 226 -9.07 8.31 25.59
C GLY A 226 -7.62 7.90 25.30
N ALA A 227 -7.10 6.89 26.00
CA ALA A 227 -5.75 6.38 25.81
C ALA A 227 -5.61 5.39 24.62
N HIS A 228 -6.68 5.05 23.92
CA HIS A 228 -6.64 4.05 22.86
C HIS A 228 -5.88 4.57 21.64
N ARG A 229 -5.01 3.73 21.07
CA ARG A 229 -4.22 4.03 19.88
C ARG A 229 -4.77 3.30 18.67
N VAL A 230 -4.96 3.99 17.56
CA VAL A 230 -5.51 3.40 16.34
C VAL A 230 -4.43 2.64 15.56
N LYS A 231 -4.81 1.47 15.05
CA LYS A 231 -4.00 0.52 14.26
C LYS A 231 -4.48 0.44 12.80
N ALA A 232 -5.77 0.56 12.54
CA ALA A 232 -6.32 0.56 11.19
C ALA A 232 -7.53 1.50 11.09
N ILE A 233 -7.80 1.99 9.88
CA ILE A 233 -8.91 2.92 9.59
C ILE A 233 -9.63 2.52 8.31
N ALA A 234 -10.94 2.76 8.26
CA ALA A 234 -11.72 2.72 7.04
C ALA A 234 -12.74 3.87 7.05
N ALA A 235 -12.62 4.79 6.10
CA ALA A 235 -13.55 5.91 5.94
C ALA A 235 -14.46 5.69 4.73
N ALA A 236 -15.76 5.86 4.95
CA ALA A 236 -16.79 5.81 3.90
C ALA A 236 -17.61 7.09 3.91
N LYS A 237 -18.51 7.25 2.91
CA LYS A 237 -19.32 8.46 2.74
C LYS A 237 -20.00 8.97 4.03
N HIS A 238 -20.50 8.07 4.87
CA HIS A 238 -21.31 8.44 6.03
C HIS A 238 -20.78 7.91 7.36
N HIS A 239 -19.61 7.28 7.41
CA HIS A 239 -19.07 6.77 8.66
C HIS A 239 -17.57 6.51 8.54
N THR A 240 -16.89 6.46 9.69
CA THR A 240 -15.50 6.04 9.80
C THR A 240 -15.39 4.95 10.86
N ILE A 241 -14.55 3.96 10.59
CA ILE A 241 -14.27 2.86 11.50
C ILE A 241 -12.80 2.92 11.87
N LEU A 242 -12.54 2.77 13.16
CA LEU A 242 -11.22 2.73 13.75
C LEU A 242 -11.05 1.37 14.41
N LEU A 243 -9.93 0.72 14.12
CA LEU A 243 -9.48 -0.44 14.88
C LEU A 243 -8.38 0.00 15.83
N THR A 244 -8.57 -0.18 17.13
CA THR A 244 -7.58 0.18 18.15
C THR A 244 -6.58 -0.95 18.42
N ARG A 245 -5.41 -0.64 19.00
CA ARG A 245 -4.39 -1.65 19.37
C ARG A 245 -4.87 -2.59 20.49
N ASN A 246 -5.77 -2.14 21.34
CA ASN A 246 -6.45 -2.97 22.35
C ASN A 246 -7.58 -3.82 21.74
N VAL A 247 -7.68 -3.79 20.41
CA VAL A 247 -8.52 -4.62 19.55
C VAL A 247 -10.01 -4.35 19.63
N ASP A 248 -10.35 -3.16 20.11
CA ASP A 248 -11.71 -2.65 20.06
C ASP A 248 -11.97 -1.95 18.73
N VAL A 249 -13.10 -2.28 18.10
CA VAL A 249 -13.65 -1.53 16.97
C VAL A 249 -14.41 -0.33 17.51
N THR A 250 -14.00 0.85 17.07
CA THR A 250 -14.58 2.13 17.47
C THR A 250 -15.09 2.85 16.24
N PHE A 251 -16.26 3.47 16.32
CA PHE A 251 -16.91 4.14 15.19
C PHE A 251 -17.02 5.64 15.36
N LEU A 252 -16.92 6.35 14.24
CA LEU A 252 -17.29 7.75 14.07
C LEU A 252 -18.48 7.82 13.09
N TYR A 253 -19.68 8.16 13.60
CA TYR A 253 -20.95 8.45 12.90
C TYR A 253 -21.77 7.36 12.17
N CYS A 254 -23.09 7.62 12.09
CA CYS A 254 -24.16 6.91 11.39
C CYS A 254 -25.11 7.81 10.58
N ALA A 255 -25.48 7.38 9.37
CA ALA A 255 -26.90 7.42 9.00
C ALA A 255 -27.27 6.01 8.50
N GLU A 256 -28.42 5.47 8.95
CA GLU A 256 -28.94 4.13 8.58
C GLU A 256 -28.28 2.89 9.25
N GLY A 257 -28.00 2.96 10.55
CA GLY A 257 -27.63 1.85 11.44
C GLY A 257 -26.40 1.00 11.06
N GLN A 258 -25.47 1.58 10.31
CA GLN A 258 -24.17 0.98 9.97
C GLN A 258 -23.20 0.90 11.17
N LEU A 259 -23.65 1.14 12.40
CA LEU A 259 -22.79 1.25 13.57
C LEU A 259 -22.68 -0.02 14.41
N GLY A 260 -23.58 -0.99 14.24
CA GLY A 260 -23.60 -2.13 15.13
C GLY A 260 -24.31 -1.90 16.48
N TYR A 261 -24.97 -0.74 16.67
CA TYR A 261 -25.77 -0.41 17.86
C TYR A 261 -27.25 -0.30 17.52
N THR A 262 -28.11 -0.78 18.42
CA THR A 262 -29.53 -0.47 18.39
C THR A 262 -29.77 0.94 18.96
N SER A 263 -30.49 1.80 18.24
CA SER A 263 -31.11 3.03 18.76
C SER A 263 -30.25 4.30 18.93
N VAL A 264 -29.19 4.51 18.14
CA VAL A 264 -28.42 5.77 18.15
C VAL A 264 -28.33 6.37 16.75
N ASP A 265 -29.06 7.46 16.49
CA ASP A 265 -29.12 8.13 15.19
C ASP A 265 -27.88 8.98 14.87
N THR A 266 -27.22 9.53 15.91
CA THR A 266 -25.96 10.28 15.78
C THR A 266 -25.05 10.00 16.96
N GLN A 267 -23.74 9.93 16.70
CA GLN A 267 -22.74 9.66 17.72
C GLN A 267 -21.56 10.62 17.47
N PRO A 268 -21.46 11.73 18.22
CA PRO A 268 -20.52 12.81 17.93
C PRO A 268 -19.10 12.49 18.35
N THR A 269 -18.90 11.50 19.23
CA THR A 269 -17.60 11.04 19.70
C THR A 269 -17.40 9.55 19.44
N PRO A 270 -16.16 9.10 19.17
CA PRO A 270 -15.87 7.69 18.96
C PRO A 270 -16.44 6.77 20.04
N ARG A 271 -17.13 5.70 19.62
CA ARG A 271 -17.74 4.70 20.52
C ARG A 271 -17.37 3.27 20.13
N ARG A 272 -17.09 2.42 21.13
CA ARG A 272 -16.76 1.00 20.99
C ARG A 272 -18.01 0.14 20.71
N VAL A 273 -17.93 -0.74 19.71
CA VAL A 273 -19.01 -1.69 19.38
C VAL A 273 -18.98 -2.90 20.31
N SER A 274 -19.75 -2.81 21.40
CA SER A 274 -19.79 -3.82 22.44
C SER A 274 -20.36 -5.17 22.00
N SER A 275 -21.09 -5.22 20.87
CA SER A 275 -21.63 -6.46 20.30
C SER A 275 -20.56 -7.32 19.62
N LEU A 276 -19.44 -6.74 19.19
CA LEU A 276 -18.28 -7.47 18.67
C LEU A 276 -17.38 -7.90 19.83
N ARG A 277 -17.50 -9.17 20.23
CA ARG A 277 -16.65 -9.77 21.28
C ARG A 277 -15.35 -10.35 20.72
N SER A 278 -15.31 -10.70 19.45
CA SER A 278 -14.14 -11.27 18.79
C SER A 278 -13.06 -10.21 18.55
N ARG A 279 -11.81 -10.62 18.68
CA ARG A 279 -10.64 -9.77 18.40
C ARG A 279 -10.60 -9.43 16.90
N ILE A 280 -10.78 -8.18 16.49
CA ILE A 280 -10.81 -7.79 15.06
C ILE A 280 -9.40 -7.50 14.51
N VAL A 281 -9.14 -7.94 13.27
CA VAL A 281 -7.83 -7.78 12.59
C VAL A 281 -7.92 -6.97 11.29
N ALA A 282 -9.08 -6.94 10.63
CA ALA A 282 -9.30 -6.15 9.42
C ALA A 282 -10.68 -5.46 9.48
N VAL A 283 -10.75 -4.25 8.93
CA VAL A 283 -11.98 -3.43 8.88
C VAL A 283 -12.17 -2.85 7.48
N ALA A 284 -13.41 -2.79 7.01
CA ALA A 284 -13.78 -2.17 5.74
C ALA A 284 -15.12 -1.43 5.88
N ALA A 285 -15.19 -0.24 5.27
CA ALA A 285 -16.33 0.65 5.32
C ALA A 285 -16.80 0.98 3.91
N ALA A 286 -18.11 0.86 3.66
CA ALA A 286 -18.76 1.28 2.43
C ALA A 286 -19.88 2.28 2.70
N ASN A 287 -20.47 2.84 1.65
CA ASN A 287 -21.49 3.89 1.78
C ASN A 287 -22.67 3.53 2.70
N LYS A 288 -23.04 2.25 2.70
CA LYS A 288 -24.23 1.75 3.38
C LYS A 288 -24.02 0.48 4.21
N HIS A 289 -22.82 -0.06 4.27
CA HIS A 289 -22.54 -1.26 5.05
C HIS A 289 -21.09 -1.29 5.50
N THR A 290 -20.81 -2.22 6.40
CA THR A 290 -19.52 -2.40 7.02
C THR A 290 -19.23 -3.90 7.07
N ALA A 291 -17.95 -4.25 6.94
CA ALA A 291 -17.49 -5.61 7.14
C ALA A 291 -16.17 -5.63 7.94
N VAL A 292 -16.00 -6.63 8.79
CA VAL A 292 -14.77 -6.83 9.56
C VAL A 292 -14.41 -8.31 9.62
N VAL A 293 -13.12 -8.59 9.84
CA VAL A 293 -12.60 -9.95 10.02
C VAL A 293 -12.00 -10.07 11.41
N SER A 294 -12.37 -11.13 12.13
CA SER A 294 -11.78 -11.46 13.42
C SER A 294 -10.44 -12.19 13.29
N ALA A 295 -9.68 -12.25 14.37
CA ALA A 295 -8.43 -12.99 14.46
C ALA A 295 -8.61 -14.51 14.34
N SER A 296 -9.82 -15.02 14.58
CA SER A 296 -10.23 -16.40 14.30
C SER A 296 -10.61 -16.61 12.82
N GLY A 297 -10.58 -15.55 12.02
CA GLY A 297 -10.92 -15.59 10.59
C GLY A 297 -12.41 -15.52 10.29
N GLU A 298 -13.24 -15.15 11.26
CA GLU A 298 -14.69 -14.99 11.07
C GLU A 298 -15.01 -13.64 10.43
N VAL A 299 -15.98 -13.64 9.51
CA VAL A 299 -16.43 -12.43 8.81
C VAL A 299 -17.73 -11.94 9.45
N PHE A 300 -17.74 -10.67 9.87
CA PHE A 300 -18.95 -9.99 10.36
C PHE A 300 -19.34 -8.86 9.43
N THR A 301 -20.63 -8.73 9.10
CA THR A 301 -21.15 -7.66 8.25
C THR A 301 -22.40 -7.01 8.87
N TRP A 302 -22.63 -5.73 8.60
CA TRP A 302 -23.85 -5.02 9.03
C TRP A 302 -24.09 -3.77 8.19
N GLY A 303 -25.29 -3.21 8.31
CA GLY A 303 -25.80 -2.09 7.54
C GLY A 303 -26.90 -2.52 6.56
N CYS A 304 -26.91 -1.90 5.40
CA CYS A 304 -27.89 -2.11 4.34
C CYS A 304 -27.66 -3.44 3.60
N ASN A 305 -28.75 -4.18 3.35
CA ASN A 305 -28.72 -5.45 2.61
C ASN A 305 -29.62 -5.47 1.36
N ARG A 306 -29.80 -4.32 0.69
CA ARG A 306 -30.67 -4.24 -0.50
C ARG A 306 -30.18 -5.13 -1.64
N GLU A 307 -28.87 -5.24 -1.82
CA GLU A 307 -28.23 -5.98 -2.93
C GLU A 307 -27.62 -7.31 -2.46
N GLY A 308 -27.91 -7.76 -1.24
CA GLY A 308 -27.31 -8.95 -0.65
C GLY A 308 -25.86 -8.79 -0.16
N GLN A 309 -25.34 -7.55 -0.14
CA GLN A 309 -23.95 -7.24 0.19
C GLN A 309 -23.46 -7.72 1.58
N LEU A 310 -24.38 -8.09 2.46
CA LEU A 310 -24.05 -8.63 3.79
C LEU A 310 -23.75 -10.14 3.76
N GLY A 311 -24.12 -10.86 2.69
CA GLY A 311 -23.83 -12.29 2.55
C GLY A 311 -24.75 -13.23 3.33
N TYR A 312 -25.95 -12.78 3.71
CA TYR A 312 -26.90 -13.59 4.52
C TYR A 312 -27.87 -14.47 3.71
N GLY A 313 -27.62 -14.66 2.42
CA GLY A 313 -28.52 -15.40 1.54
C GLY A 313 -29.84 -14.68 1.25
N THR A 314 -29.98 -13.41 1.63
CA THR A 314 -31.15 -12.57 1.34
C THR A 314 -30.73 -11.28 0.65
N SER A 315 -31.59 -10.78 -0.26
CA SER A 315 -31.55 -9.44 -0.84
C SER A 315 -32.88 -8.73 -0.54
N ASN A 316 -32.90 -7.39 -0.55
CA ASN A 316 -34.08 -6.58 -0.17
C ASN A 316 -34.62 -6.77 1.26
N SER A 317 -33.85 -7.35 2.18
CA SER A 317 -34.23 -7.40 3.60
C SER A 317 -34.02 -6.05 4.30
N ALA A 318 -34.73 -5.84 5.41
CA ALA A 318 -34.46 -4.73 6.32
C ALA A 318 -32.96 -4.68 6.66
N SER A 319 -32.41 -3.46 6.79
CA SER A 319 -31.01 -3.27 7.17
C SER A 319 -30.71 -3.98 8.49
N ASN A 320 -29.60 -4.70 8.57
CA ASN A 320 -29.16 -5.32 9.80
C ASN A 320 -28.24 -4.35 10.55
N TYR A 321 -28.69 -3.79 11.66
CA TYR A 321 -27.96 -2.75 12.37
C TYR A 321 -26.97 -3.27 13.40
N THR A 322 -26.86 -4.59 13.56
CA THR A 322 -25.94 -5.24 14.50
C THR A 322 -24.93 -6.10 13.76
N PRO A 323 -23.66 -6.13 14.18
CA PRO A 323 -22.65 -6.98 13.56
C PRO A 323 -23.10 -8.42 13.69
N ARG A 324 -23.23 -9.10 12.54
CA ARG A 324 -23.64 -10.50 12.50
C ARG A 324 -22.63 -11.26 11.65
N ILE A 325 -22.39 -12.49 12.07
CA ILE A 325 -21.47 -13.40 11.38
C ILE A 325 -22.09 -13.87 10.06
N VAL A 326 -21.26 -13.95 9.02
CA VAL A 326 -21.65 -14.52 7.72
C VAL A 326 -21.55 -16.04 7.82
N GLU A 327 -22.64 -16.69 8.23
CA GLU A 327 -22.72 -18.14 8.52
C GLU A 327 -22.15 -19.02 7.39
N TYR A 328 -22.42 -18.67 6.13
CA TYR A 328 -21.96 -19.42 4.97
C TYR A 328 -20.43 -19.53 4.87
N LEU A 329 -19.69 -18.61 5.51
CA LEU A 329 -18.24 -18.54 5.46
C LEU A 329 -17.54 -19.23 6.64
N LYS A 330 -18.28 -19.76 7.64
CA LYS A 330 -17.70 -20.32 8.87
C LYS A 330 -16.74 -21.49 8.68
N SER A 331 -16.80 -22.19 7.55
CA SER A 331 -15.91 -23.31 7.24
C SER A 331 -14.52 -22.88 6.76
N LYS A 332 -14.31 -21.58 6.48
CA LYS A 332 -13.06 -21.03 5.97
C LYS A 332 -12.50 -19.96 6.91
N VAL A 333 -11.19 -19.71 6.81
CA VAL A 333 -10.47 -18.70 7.60
C VAL A 333 -10.12 -17.53 6.69
N PHE A 334 -10.51 -16.32 7.10
CA PHE A 334 -10.25 -15.10 6.33
C PHE A 334 -9.24 -14.20 7.02
N VAL A 335 -8.48 -13.43 6.24
CA VAL A 335 -7.44 -12.52 6.73
C VAL A 335 -7.65 -11.07 6.29
N GLY A 336 -8.49 -10.85 5.27
CA GLY A 336 -8.72 -9.52 4.70
C GLY A 336 -10.17 -9.33 4.27
N VAL A 337 -10.60 -8.05 4.23
CA VAL A 337 -11.92 -7.66 3.74
C VAL A 337 -11.85 -6.30 3.06
N ALA A 338 -12.62 -6.15 1.98
CA ALA A 338 -12.84 -4.90 1.27
C ALA A 338 -14.34 -4.76 0.95
N THR A 339 -14.84 -3.53 1.01
CA THR A 339 -16.26 -3.23 0.77
C THR A 339 -16.38 -2.09 -0.22
N ALA A 340 -17.30 -2.22 -1.18
CA ALA A 340 -17.67 -1.16 -2.10
C ALA A 340 -19.16 -0.82 -1.95
N LYS A 341 -19.73 -0.02 -2.85
CA LYS A 341 -21.12 0.46 -2.72
C LYS A 341 -22.15 -0.67 -2.49
N TYR A 342 -21.99 -1.80 -3.19
CA TYR A 342 -22.98 -2.88 -3.26
C TYR A 342 -22.39 -4.29 -3.12
N HIS A 343 -21.12 -4.42 -2.76
CA HIS A 343 -20.47 -5.74 -2.65
C HIS A 343 -19.41 -5.74 -1.56
N THR A 344 -19.16 -6.93 -1.02
CA THR A 344 -18.10 -7.24 -0.07
C THR A 344 -17.21 -8.32 -0.67
N ILE A 345 -15.91 -8.15 -0.54
CA ILE A 345 -14.89 -9.12 -0.95
C ILE A 345 -14.09 -9.50 0.29
N VAL A 346 -13.83 -10.80 0.46
CA VAL A 346 -13.02 -11.33 1.56
C VAL A 346 -11.86 -12.15 1.01
N LEU A 347 -10.71 -12.05 1.66
CA LEU A 347 -9.49 -12.78 1.32
C LEU A 347 -9.28 -13.92 2.31
N GLY A 348 -9.28 -15.15 1.80
CA GLY A 348 -8.97 -16.37 2.55
C GLY A 348 -7.50 -16.42 2.96
N ALA A 349 -7.21 -17.10 4.07
CA ALA A 349 -5.85 -17.33 4.54
C ALA A 349 -5.01 -18.17 3.56
N ASP A 350 -5.67 -18.95 2.72
CA ASP A 350 -5.13 -19.73 1.61
C ASP A 350 -4.86 -18.90 0.34
N GLY A 351 -5.25 -17.62 0.33
CA GLY A 351 -5.17 -16.73 -0.82
C GLY A 351 -6.42 -16.74 -1.72
N GLU A 352 -7.47 -17.51 -1.40
CA GLU A 352 -8.71 -17.51 -2.18
C GLU A 352 -9.52 -16.21 -1.96
N VAL A 353 -10.02 -15.60 -3.04
CA VAL A 353 -10.86 -14.39 -2.99
C VAL A 353 -12.32 -14.76 -3.18
N ASN A 354 -13.18 -14.40 -2.22
CA ASN A 354 -14.62 -14.69 -2.26
C ASN A 354 -15.45 -13.38 -2.28
N ILE A 355 -16.55 -13.36 -3.04
CA ILE A 355 -17.39 -12.16 -3.26
C ILE A 355 -18.83 -12.42 -2.75
N LEU A 356 -19.40 -11.48 -2.00
CA LEU A 356 -20.71 -11.60 -1.34
C LEU A 356 -21.82 -10.73 -1.98
N ALA A 357 -21.87 -10.56 -3.30
CA ALA A 357 -22.90 -9.76 -3.98
C ALA A 357 -24.00 -10.61 -4.65
N SER A 358 -25.20 -10.06 -4.84
CA SER A 358 -26.26 -10.66 -5.68
C SER A 358 -25.74 -11.03 -7.08
N LEU A 359 -25.53 -12.33 -7.29
CA LEU A 359 -25.28 -13.06 -8.55
C LEU A 359 -24.45 -12.34 -9.63
N ILE A 360 -23.17 -12.70 -9.75
CA ILE A 360 -22.57 -12.96 -11.08
C ILE A 360 -21.74 -14.25 -10.99
N ILE A 361 -22.41 -15.40 -11.04
CA ILE A 361 -22.05 -16.53 -11.92
C ILE A 361 -23.38 -17.16 -12.41
N LYS A 362 -24.09 -16.42 -13.27
CA LYS A 362 -24.75 -17.05 -14.42
C LYS A 362 -23.83 -16.73 -15.59
N PHE A 363 -22.86 -17.59 -15.90
CA PHE A 363 -22.14 -17.71 -17.18
C PHE A 363 -20.92 -18.62 -17.00
N ILE A 364 -21.12 -19.91 -16.71
CA ILE A 364 -20.31 -21.03 -17.26
C ILE A 364 -21.27 -22.24 -17.29
N ASN A 365 -21.92 -22.41 -18.43
CA ASN A 365 -22.59 -23.62 -18.96
C ASN A 365 -23.76 -23.19 -19.84
N LEU A 366 -23.41 -22.73 -21.05
CA LEU A 366 -24.03 -23.09 -22.31
C LEU A 366 -22.93 -23.03 -23.37
#